data_AF-A0A7G8H7M6-F1
#
_entry.id   AF-A0A7G8H7M6-F1
#
_cell.length_a   1.000
_cell.length_b   1.000
_cell.length_c   1.000
_cell.angle_alpha   90.00
_cell.angle_beta   90.00
_cell.angle_gamma   90.00
#
_symmetry.space_group_name_H-M   'P 1'
#
loop_
_entity.id
_entity.type
_entity.pdbx_description
1 polymer ?
#
loop_
_entity_poly.entity_id
_entity_poly.type
_entity_poly.pdbx_seq_one_letter_code
_entity_poly.pdbx_strand_id
1 'polypeptide(L)'
;MLDQWTLFQYNLGIWQGSFTTFNQQLQLQHVQPSELTLALAPSGVSIELSLLFWSEQQHQPVAPPMAEPVKRISQSFSNLSSELCFFSTGSFCRGSLFIASFPQAWSRPYAEFGFLNGPRRHRLVLLWDGAGHLDRIILIREFRAGSSAVECPPLQANQLLGDWRCDINSPGDGLRLEADDLEQWIFLPDGGAFLAPLQIDPNQTFRIEALWVSSPTRLERITRRYGDNGALTSVDHQLLIR
;
A
#
# COMPACT_ATOMS: atom_id res chain seq x y z
N MET A 1 -4.12 -14.54 18.43
CA MET A 1 -4.04 -13.50 17.38
C MET A 1 -4.76 -12.26 17.88
N LEU A 2 -4.21 -11.08 17.63
CA LEU A 2 -4.89 -9.81 17.93
C LEU A 2 -6.07 -9.62 16.96
N ASP A 3 -7.12 -8.96 17.41
CA ASP A 3 -8.25 -8.62 16.55
C ASP A 3 -7.90 -7.45 15.60
N GLN A 4 -8.68 -7.29 14.54
CA GLN A 4 -8.45 -6.29 13.49
C GLN A 4 -8.48 -4.85 14.02
N TRP A 5 -9.30 -4.57 15.04
CA TRP A 5 -9.38 -3.24 15.64
C TRP A 5 -8.10 -2.89 16.41
N THR A 6 -7.57 -3.84 17.17
CA THR A 6 -6.28 -3.70 17.85
C THR A 6 -5.14 -3.52 16.86
N LEU A 7 -5.11 -4.28 15.76
CA LEU A 7 -4.09 -4.12 14.72
C LEU A 7 -4.18 -2.77 13.99
N PHE A 8 -5.39 -2.26 13.76
CA PHE A 8 -5.57 -0.93 13.18
C PHE A 8 -4.91 0.16 14.04
N GLN A 9 -4.96 0.02 15.37
CA GLN A 9 -4.39 1.01 16.28
C GLN A 9 -2.86 1.18 16.15
N TYR A 10 -2.14 0.24 15.53
CA TYR A 10 -0.71 0.43 15.21
C TYR A 10 -0.47 1.58 14.24
N ASN A 11 -1.50 1.99 13.50
CA ASN A 11 -1.43 3.12 12.55
C ASN A 11 -1.79 4.48 13.18
N LEU A 12 -2.16 4.54 14.46
CA LEU A 12 -2.45 5.82 15.14
C LEU A 12 -1.24 6.77 15.06
N GLY A 13 -1.52 8.06 15.13
CA GLY A 13 -0.53 9.14 15.10
C GLY A 13 -0.68 10.05 13.87
N ILE A 14 0.28 10.96 13.75
CA ILE A 14 0.38 11.93 12.66
C ILE A 14 1.45 11.46 11.69
N TRP A 15 1.08 11.36 10.42
CA TRP A 15 1.89 10.84 9.34
C TRP A 15 2.05 11.91 8.27
N GLN A 16 3.27 12.36 8.04
CA GLN A 16 3.61 13.42 7.09
C GLN A 16 4.32 12.83 5.88
N GLY A 17 3.94 13.26 4.69
CA GLY A 17 4.43 12.65 3.47
C GLY A 17 3.85 13.29 2.22
N SER A 18 3.69 12.49 1.18
CA SER A 18 3.03 12.94 -0.04
C SER A 18 2.45 11.78 -0.84
N PHE A 19 1.50 12.12 -1.70
CA PHE A 19 0.92 11.24 -2.71
C PHE A 19 1.67 11.50 -4.02
N THR A 20 2.39 10.50 -4.51
CA THR A 20 3.12 10.55 -5.78
C THR A 20 2.37 9.73 -6.81
N THR A 21 1.79 10.39 -7.80
CA THR A 21 1.02 9.68 -8.83
C THR A 21 1.85 9.50 -10.08
N PHE A 22 1.85 8.26 -10.58
CA PHE A 22 2.46 7.86 -11.84
C PHE A 22 1.40 7.33 -12.80
N ASN A 23 1.68 7.42 -14.10
CA ASN A 23 0.96 6.64 -15.11
C ASN A 23 1.47 5.19 -15.15
N GLN A 24 0.88 4.38 -16.03
CA GLN A 24 1.27 2.98 -16.27
C GLN A 24 2.76 2.76 -16.57
N GLN A 25 3.41 3.75 -17.19
CA GLN A 25 4.82 3.68 -17.59
C GLN A 25 5.75 4.22 -16.48
N LEU A 26 5.27 4.37 -15.25
CA LEU A 26 5.97 4.98 -14.12
C LEU A 26 6.46 6.41 -14.38
N GLN A 27 5.82 7.15 -15.28
CA GLN A 27 6.12 8.56 -15.48
C GLN A 27 5.36 9.40 -14.45
N LEU A 28 6.09 10.23 -13.71
CA LEU A 28 5.53 11.11 -12.68
C LEU A 28 4.49 12.07 -13.29
N GLN A 29 3.30 12.11 -12.69
CA GLN A 29 2.21 13.01 -13.09
C GLN A 29 2.08 14.18 -12.11
N HIS A 30 1.99 13.90 -10.81
CA HIS A 30 1.90 14.93 -9.77
C HIS A 30 2.43 14.44 -8.43
N VAL A 31 2.89 15.38 -7.60
CA VAL A 31 3.20 15.17 -6.19
C VAL A 31 2.29 16.06 -5.37
N GLN A 32 1.53 15.47 -4.44
CA GLN A 32 0.68 16.21 -3.53
C GLN A 32 1.12 15.98 -2.08
N PRO A 33 1.73 16.99 -1.41
CA PRO A 33 2.08 16.88 0.00
C PRO A 33 0.85 16.63 0.88
N SER A 34 1.01 15.83 1.92
CA SER A 34 -0.08 15.39 2.77
C SER A 34 0.32 15.19 4.23
N GLU A 35 -0.67 15.32 5.11
CA GLU A 35 -0.58 14.97 6.53
C GLU A 35 -1.84 14.18 6.91
N LEU A 36 -1.64 12.98 7.43
CA LEU A 36 -2.70 12.08 7.86
C LEU A 36 -2.62 11.90 9.37
N THR A 37 -3.66 12.33 10.08
CA THR A 37 -3.84 12.05 11.51
C THR A 37 -4.83 10.92 11.69
N LEU A 38 -4.44 9.89 12.44
CA LEU A 38 -5.32 8.86 12.98
C LEU A 38 -5.30 8.97 14.50
N ALA A 39 -6.45 9.28 15.11
CA ALA A 39 -6.58 9.41 16.56
C ALA A 39 -7.77 8.61 17.06
N LEU A 40 -7.63 7.98 18.23
CA LEU A 40 -8.81 7.47 18.93
C LEU A 40 -9.70 8.65 19.33
N ALA A 41 -11.01 8.52 19.07
CA ALA A 41 -11.97 9.46 19.61
C ALA A 41 -11.90 9.47 21.14
N PRO A 42 -12.24 10.58 21.81
CA PRO A 42 -12.26 10.64 23.27
C PRO A 42 -13.13 9.56 23.94
N SER A 43 -14.15 9.08 23.23
CA SER A 43 -15.01 7.97 23.66
C SER A 43 -14.31 6.60 23.62
N GLY A 44 -13.21 6.46 22.88
CA GLY A 44 -12.52 5.21 22.60
C GLY A 44 -13.25 4.28 21.60
N VAL A 45 -14.42 4.69 21.11
CA VAL A 45 -15.29 3.84 20.26
C VAL A 45 -14.92 3.91 18.78
N SER A 46 -14.35 5.04 18.34
CA SER A 46 -13.96 5.24 16.95
C SER A 46 -12.51 5.67 16.81
N ILE A 47 -11.97 5.44 15.62
CA ILE A 47 -10.72 6.05 15.16
C ILE A 47 -11.10 7.12 14.14
N GLU A 48 -10.65 8.34 14.38
CA GLU A 48 -10.88 9.51 13.53
C GLU A 48 -9.67 9.73 12.63
N LEU A 49 -9.93 9.75 11.32
CA LEU A 49 -8.98 10.10 10.28
C LEU A 49 -9.22 11.54 9.85
N SER A 50 -8.14 12.33 9.84
CA SER A 50 -8.07 13.61 9.14
C SER A 50 -6.89 13.59 8.18
N LEU A 51 -7.16 13.77 6.88
CA LEU A 51 -6.17 13.83 5.83
C LEU A 51 -6.18 15.23 5.20
N LEU A 52 -5.07 15.93 5.36
CA LEU A 52 -4.82 17.25 4.80
C LEU A 52 -3.96 17.13 3.56
N PHE A 53 -4.24 17.96 2.56
CA PHE A 53 -3.42 18.11 1.37
C PHE A 53 -3.05 19.57 1.15
N TRP A 54 -1.86 19.78 0.60
CA TRP A 54 -1.39 21.08 0.13
C TRP A 54 -1.37 21.13 -1.40
N SER A 55 -1.10 22.32 -1.93
CA SER A 55 -0.92 22.53 -3.36
C SER A 55 0.10 21.56 -3.94
N GLU A 56 -0.18 21.10 -5.16
CA GLU A 56 0.72 20.20 -5.88
C GLU A 56 2.11 20.80 -6.07
N GLN A 57 3.10 19.93 -6.07
CA GLN A 57 4.51 20.26 -6.23
C GLN A 57 5.11 19.47 -7.39
N GLN A 58 6.19 20.00 -7.95
CA GLN A 58 6.92 19.33 -9.03
C GLN A 58 7.80 18.17 -8.53
N HIS A 59 8.21 18.22 -7.25
CA HIS A 59 9.14 17.27 -6.65
C HIS A 59 8.65 16.86 -5.26
N GLN A 60 9.24 15.79 -4.72
CA GLN A 60 8.99 15.36 -3.35
C GLN A 60 9.31 16.48 -2.34
N PRO A 61 8.37 16.82 -1.44
CA PRO A 61 8.65 17.77 -0.37
C PRO A 61 9.69 17.21 0.60
N VAL A 62 10.71 18.01 0.91
CA VAL A 62 11.72 17.68 1.93
C VAL A 62 11.20 17.95 3.35
N ALA A 63 10.18 18.80 3.48
CA ALA A 63 9.56 19.15 4.74
C ALA A 63 8.06 19.42 4.56
N PRO A 64 7.25 19.32 5.64
CA PRO A 64 5.84 19.69 5.61
C PRO A 64 5.65 21.13 5.12
N PRO A 65 4.67 21.40 4.24
CA PRO A 65 4.42 22.75 3.76
C PRO A 65 3.94 23.67 4.90
N MET A 66 4.44 24.91 4.92
CA MET A 66 4.01 25.93 5.89
C MET A 66 2.72 26.66 5.51
N ALA A 67 2.22 26.47 4.28
CA ALA A 67 0.99 27.09 3.82
C ALA A 67 -0.24 26.45 4.48
N GLU A 68 -1.42 27.06 4.30
CA GLU A 68 -2.68 26.41 4.68
C GLU A 68 -3.00 25.23 3.74
N PRO A 69 -3.61 24.14 4.26
CA PRO A 69 -4.02 23.02 3.43
C PRO A 69 -5.15 23.44 2.48
N VAL A 70 -5.07 22.98 1.24
CA VAL A 70 -6.06 23.29 0.18
C VAL A 70 -7.24 22.31 0.17
N LYS A 71 -7.09 21.15 0.82
CA LYS A 71 -8.13 20.13 0.90
C LYS A 71 -8.03 19.35 2.21
N ARG A 72 -9.18 19.01 2.77
CA ARG A 72 -9.33 18.13 3.94
C ARG A 72 -10.30 17.01 3.63
N ILE A 73 -9.94 15.79 4.02
CA ILE A 73 -10.81 14.62 4.07
C ILE A 73 -10.91 14.17 5.53
N SER A 74 -12.13 13.93 6.00
CA SER A 74 -12.40 13.41 7.34
C SER A 74 -13.19 12.12 7.25
N GLN A 75 -12.81 11.12 8.04
CA GLN A 75 -13.50 9.84 8.12
C GLN A 75 -13.48 9.32 9.56
N SER A 76 -14.63 8.87 10.06
CA SER A 76 -14.74 8.17 11.33
C SER A 76 -14.89 6.67 11.07
N PHE A 77 -14.09 5.86 11.75
CA PHE A 77 -14.21 4.41 11.75
C PHE A 77 -14.78 4.00 13.09
N SER A 78 -15.97 3.41 13.14
CA SER A 78 -16.52 2.73 14.32
C SER A 78 -16.60 1.21 14.13
N ASN A 79 -16.40 0.77 12.88
CA ASN A 79 -16.20 -0.61 12.48
C ASN A 79 -15.23 -0.63 11.29
N LEU A 80 -14.75 -1.83 10.95
CA LEU A 80 -13.90 -2.04 9.78
C LEU A 80 -14.73 -2.63 8.64
N SER A 81 -14.62 -2.03 7.46
CA SER A 81 -15.22 -2.59 6.24
C SER A 81 -14.56 -3.93 5.90
N SER A 82 -15.32 -4.86 5.31
CA SER A 82 -14.79 -6.14 4.82
C SER A 82 -13.69 -5.99 3.76
N GLU A 83 -13.61 -4.84 3.09
CA GLU A 83 -12.55 -4.54 2.11
C GLU A 83 -11.18 -4.31 2.73
N LEU A 84 -11.12 -3.99 4.03
CA LEU A 84 -9.94 -3.55 4.76
C LEU A 84 -9.53 -4.60 5.79
N CYS A 85 -8.28 -5.03 5.74
CA CYS A 85 -7.69 -5.97 6.70
C CYS A 85 -6.31 -5.49 7.16
N PHE A 86 -5.95 -5.84 8.39
CA PHE A 86 -4.69 -5.53 9.05
C PHE A 86 -3.96 -6.82 9.44
N PHE A 87 -2.63 -6.75 9.41
CA PHE A 87 -1.73 -7.85 9.73
C PHE A 87 -0.97 -7.58 11.04
N SER A 88 -0.27 -8.60 11.54
CA SER A 88 0.43 -8.56 12.83
C SER A 88 1.51 -7.47 12.92
N THR A 89 2.04 -7.01 11.79
CA THR A 89 3.00 -5.90 11.69
C THR A 89 2.35 -4.52 11.77
N GLY A 90 1.01 -4.45 11.75
CA GLY A 90 0.25 -3.22 11.59
C GLY A 90 0.12 -2.76 10.13
N SER A 91 0.78 -3.47 9.20
CA SER A 91 0.51 -3.33 7.77
C SER A 91 -0.93 -3.70 7.47
N PHE A 92 -1.46 -3.19 6.36
CA PHE A 92 -2.85 -3.37 5.97
C PHE A 92 -3.00 -3.52 4.47
N CYS A 93 -4.15 -4.05 4.07
CA CYS A 93 -4.57 -4.11 2.69
C CYS A 93 -6.03 -3.70 2.58
N ARG A 94 -6.34 -2.89 1.57
CA ARG A 94 -7.70 -2.51 1.20
C ARG A 94 -7.92 -2.74 -0.28
N GLY A 95 -9.12 -3.09 -0.72
CA GLY A 95 -9.41 -3.14 -2.15
C GLY A 95 -10.71 -3.80 -2.51
N SER A 96 -11.02 -3.81 -3.80
CA SER A 96 -12.23 -4.43 -4.35
C SER A 96 -12.35 -5.89 -3.92
N LEU A 97 -13.51 -6.27 -3.39
CA LEU A 97 -13.85 -7.67 -3.04
C LEU A 97 -14.36 -8.45 -4.25
N PHE A 98 -14.90 -7.74 -5.25
CA PHE A 98 -15.43 -8.30 -6.47
C PHE A 98 -15.13 -7.37 -7.64
N ILE A 99 -14.71 -7.92 -8.77
CA ILE A 99 -14.41 -7.20 -10.00
C ILE A 99 -15.29 -7.78 -11.10
N ALA A 100 -16.23 -6.99 -11.60
CA ALA A 100 -17.27 -7.47 -12.51
C ALA A 100 -16.77 -7.55 -13.95
N SER A 101 -17.28 -8.52 -14.70
CA SER A 101 -16.93 -8.80 -16.11
C SER A 101 -17.92 -8.26 -17.15
N PHE A 102 -18.98 -7.57 -16.72
CA PHE A 102 -20.07 -7.20 -17.64
C PHE A 102 -20.10 -5.70 -17.96
N PRO A 103 -20.32 -5.31 -19.24
CA PRO A 103 -20.29 -3.91 -19.72
C PRO A 103 -21.28 -2.93 -19.07
N GLN A 104 -22.20 -3.41 -18.23
CA GLN A 104 -23.22 -2.61 -17.55
C GLN A 104 -22.92 -2.42 -16.06
N ALA A 105 -21.87 -3.08 -15.54
CA ALA A 105 -21.43 -3.02 -14.15
C ALA A 105 -19.93 -2.71 -14.10
N TRP A 106 -19.51 -1.59 -14.69
CA TRP A 106 -18.12 -1.14 -14.65
C TRP A 106 -17.68 -0.88 -13.20
N SER A 107 -17.13 -1.90 -12.53
CA SER A 107 -16.31 -1.66 -11.35
C SER A 107 -15.06 -0.92 -11.79
N ARG A 108 -14.56 0.00 -10.96
CA ARG A 108 -13.20 0.55 -11.08
C ARG A 108 -12.36 -0.18 -10.03
N PRO A 109 -11.67 -1.28 -10.41
CA PRO A 109 -10.89 -2.05 -9.46
C PRO A 109 -9.86 -1.16 -8.78
N TYR A 110 -9.63 -1.43 -7.51
CA TYR A 110 -8.53 -0.80 -6.78
C TYR A 110 -7.96 -1.76 -5.75
N ALA A 111 -6.66 -1.60 -5.49
CA ALA A 111 -5.96 -2.27 -4.42
C ALA A 111 -5.02 -1.27 -3.76
N GLU A 112 -5.09 -1.19 -2.44
CA GLU A 112 -4.19 -0.45 -1.59
C GLU A 112 -3.44 -1.41 -0.67
N PHE A 113 -2.13 -1.23 -0.61
CA PHE A 113 -1.23 -1.97 0.27
C PHE A 113 -0.50 -0.97 1.14
N GLY A 114 -0.70 -1.01 2.45
CA GLY A 114 -0.02 -0.13 3.39
C GLY A 114 0.95 -0.92 4.26
N PHE A 115 2.24 -0.71 4.06
CA PHE A 115 3.26 -1.31 4.89
C PHE A 115 3.65 -0.39 6.04
N LEU A 116 3.84 -0.95 7.24
CA LEU A 116 4.26 -0.23 8.44
C LEU A 116 5.56 -0.82 8.99
N ASN A 117 6.58 0.02 9.18
CA ASN A 117 7.80 -0.34 9.89
C ASN A 117 8.28 0.84 10.75
N GLY A 118 8.05 0.75 12.06
CA GLY A 118 8.42 1.79 13.03
C GLY A 118 7.80 3.14 12.65
N PRO A 119 8.60 4.20 12.45
CA PRO A 119 8.11 5.54 12.12
C PRO A 119 7.85 5.75 10.62
N ARG A 120 7.80 4.69 9.81
CA ARG A 120 7.62 4.80 8.36
C ARG A 120 6.41 4.02 7.88
N ARG A 121 5.68 4.60 6.93
CA ARG A 121 4.71 3.89 6.10
C ARG A 121 5.05 4.05 4.63
N HIS A 122 4.87 2.95 3.91
CA HIS A 122 4.95 2.90 2.46
C HIS A 122 3.63 2.33 1.96
N ARG A 123 2.79 3.17 1.35
CA ARG A 123 1.50 2.73 0.81
C ARG A 123 1.49 2.83 -0.69
N LEU A 124 0.96 1.80 -1.33
CA LEU A 124 0.80 1.72 -2.77
C LEU A 124 -0.68 1.55 -3.09
N VAL A 125 -1.22 2.46 -3.90
CA VAL A 125 -2.57 2.35 -4.47
C VAL A 125 -2.45 2.10 -5.96
N LEU A 126 -3.07 1.02 -6.42
CA LEU A 126 -3.23 0.68 -7.83
C LEU A 126 -4.71 0.84 -8.19
N LEU A 127 -4.97 1.58 -9.27
CA LEU A 127 -6.31 1.89 -9.76
C LEU A 127 -6.42 1.40 -11.20
N TRP A 128 -7.49 0.69 -11.52
CA TRP A 128 -7.84 0.33 -12.89
C TRP A 128 -9.02 1.18 -13.38
N ASP A 129 -9.04 1.50 -14.67
CA ASP A 129 -10.16 2.17 -15.31
C ASP A 129 -11.37 1.23 -15.43
N GLY A 130 -12.48 1.76 -15.98
CA GLY A 130 -13.67 0.96 -16.21
C GLY A 130 -13.41 -0.22 -17.14
N ALA A 131 -12.52 -0.09 -18.12
CA ALA A 131 -12.17 -1.15 -19.06
C ALA A 131 -11.16 -2.16 -18.49
N GLY A 132 -10.76 -2.03 -17.22
CA GLY A 132 -9.82 -2.93 -16.57
C GLY A 132 -8.36 -2.67 -16.93
N HIS A 133 -8.02 -1.54 -17.55
CA HIS A 133 -6.63 -1.13 -17.76
C HIS A 133 -6.10 -0.46 -16.50
N LEU A 134 -4.86 -0.74 -16.10
CA LEU A 134 -4.22 -0.10 -14.94
C LEU A 134 -4.16 1.42 -15.17
N ASP A 135 -5.01 2.26 -14.58
CA ASP A 135 -5.04 3.69 -14.89
C ASP A 135 -3.93 4.46 -14.15
N ARG A 136 -3.82 4.23 -12.84
CA ARG A 136 -3.00 5.06 -11.95
C ARG A 136 -2.28 4.24 -10.88
N ILE A 137 -1.04 4.64 -10.64
CA ILE A 137 -0.18 4.11 -9.59
C ILE A 137 0.10 5.27 -8.64
N ILE A 138 -0.31 5.14 -7.37
CA ILE A 138 -0.10 6.18 -6.36
C ILE A 138 0.78 5.61 -5.26
N LEU A 139 1.98 6.18 -5.13
CA LEU A 139 2.92 5.87 -4.06
C LEU A 139 2.82 6.93 -2.96
N ILE A 140 2.45 6.52 -1.76
CA ILE A 140 2.30 7.37 -0.59
C ILE A 140 3.39 6.99 0.41
N ARG A 141 4.36 7.88 0.58
CA ARG A 141 5.51 7.69 1.47
C ARG A 141 5.33 8.61 2.65
N GLU A 142 5.23 8.04 3.85
CA GLU A 142 4.90 8.79 5.05
C GLU A 142 5.87 8.48 6.18
N PHE A 143 6.14 9.52 6.97
CA PHE A 143 6.97 9.50 8.15
C PHE A 143 6.13 9.96 9.34
N ARG A 144 6.37 9.36 10.50
CA ARG A 144 5.72 9.80 11.72
C ARG A 144 6.20 11.22 12.05
N ALA A 145 5.28 12.11 12.39
CA ALA A 145 5.60 13.49 12.74
C ALA A 145 6.64 13.55 13.87
N GLY A 146 7.66 14.40 13.70
CA GLY A 146 8.78 14.53 14.63
C GLY A 146 9.84 13.41 14.55
N SER A 147 9.68 12.42 13.68
CA SER A 147 10.72 11.41 13.45
C SER A 147 11.84 11.92 12.54
N SER A 148 13.03 11.35 12.68
CA SER A 148 14.18 11.56 11.80
C SER A 148 14.33 10.48 10.74
N ALA A 149 13.25 9.73 10.48
CA ALA A 149 13.28 8.64 9.52
C ALA A 149 13.40 9.18 8.08
N VAL A 150 14.07 8.40 7.24
CA VAL A 150 14.36 8.75 5.84
C VAL A 150 13.92 7.63 4.90
N GLU A 151 13.73 7.96 3.64
CA GLU A 151 13.48 6.97 2.59
C GLU A 151 14.67 6.01 2.43
N CYS A 152 14.37 4.78 2.03
CA CYS A 152 15.33 3.88 1.44
C CYS A 152 15.68 4.36 0.01
N PRO A 153 16.84 3.96 -0.53
CA PRO A 153 17.10 4.10 -1.96
C PRO A 153 16.00 3.42 -2.80
N PRO A 154 15.76 3.88 -4.05
CA PRO A 154 14.87 3.19 -4.98
C PRO A 154 15.22 1.71 -5.12
N LEU A 155 14.19 0.86 -5.20
CA LEU A 155 14.43 -0.58 -5.20
C LEU A 155 15.19 -1.01 -6.47
N GLN A 156 16.17 -1.89 -6.28
CA GLN A 156 16.95 -2.54 -7.31
C GLN A 156 16.85 -4.06 -7.15
N ALA A 157 16.92 -4.80 -8.27
CA ALA A 157 16.76 -6.26 -8.27
C ALA A 157 17.71 -6.97 -7.28
N ASN A 158 18.97 -6.54 -7.23
CA ASN A 158 19.98 -7.11 -6.33
C ASN A 158 19.63 -7.01 -4.84
N GLN A 159 18.75 -6.09 -4.44
CA GLN A 159 18.29 -5.99 -3.05
C GLN A 159 17.33 -7.13 -2.69
N LEU A 160 16.64 -7.72 -3.68
CA LEU A 160 15.70 -8.82 -3.52
C LEU A 160 16.33 -10.20 -3.69
N LEU A 161 17.41 -10.32 -4.46
CA LEU A 161 17.99 -11.63 -4.79
C LEU A 161 18.44 -12.43 -3.56
N GLY A 162 18.28 -13.75 -3.65
CA GLY A 162 18.72 -14.73 -2.66
C GLY A 162 17.62 -15.25 -1.75
N ASP A 163 18.05 -15.89 -0.66
CA ASP A 163 17.16 -16.56 0.28
C ASP A 163 16.59 -15.59 1.32
N TRP A 164 15.27 -15.65 1.48
CA TRP A 164 14.49 -14.97 2.49
C TRP A 164 13.76 -15.99 3.35
N ARG A 165 13.88 -15.85 4.66
CA ARG A 165 13.22 -16.72 5.65
C ARG A 165 11.95 -16.03 6.13
N CYS A 166 10.86 -16.77 6.29
CA CYS A 166 9.70 -16.24 7.02
C CYS A 166 10.10 -15.94 8.46
N ASP A 167 9.67 -14.78 8.95
CA ASP A 167 9.63 -14.55 10.39
C ASP A 167 8.65 -15.55 11.00
N ILE A 168 8.96 -16.09 12.19
CA ILE A 168 8.23 -17.20 12.82
C ILE A 168 6.74 -16.90 13.07
N ASN A 169 6.37 -15.62 13.03
CA ASN A 169 5.00 -15.13 13.19
C ASN A 169 4.25 -14.89 11.87
N SER A 170 4.87 -15.15 10.71
CA SER A 170 4.24 -15.03 9.39
C SER A 170 3.92 -16.41 8.80
N PRO A 171 2.73 -16.59 8.19
CA PRO A 171 2.39 -17.85 7.53
C PRO A 171 3.20 -18.07 6.24
N GLY A 172 3.45 -19.34 5.91
CA GLY A 172 4.10 -19.79 4.67
C GLY A 172 5.59 -20.09 4.79
N ASP A 173 6.15 -20.64 3.72
CA ASP A 173 7.57 -20.99 3.63
C ASP A 173 8.43 -19.77 3.27
N GLY A 174 9.73 -19.89 3.54
CA GLY A 174 10.71 -18.95 3.01
C GLY A 174 10.67 -18.88 1.48
N LEU A 175 11.22 -17.80 0.93
CA LEU A 175 11.22 -17.50 -0.49
C LEU A 175 12.66 -17.33 -0.96
N ARG A 176 12.99 -17.91 -2.11
CA ARG A 176 14.22 -17.58 -2.83
C ARG A 176 13.83 -16.82 -4.09
N LEU A 177 14.42 -15.63 -4.28
CA LEU A 177 14.19 -14.78 -5.44
C LEU A 177 15.42 -14.83 -6.36
N GLU A 178 15.20 -15.22 -7.61
CA GLU A 178 16.19 -15.22 -8.68
C GLU A 178 15.90 -14.09 -9.68
N ALA A 179 16.82 -13.83 -10.60
CA ALA A 179 16.68 -12.69 -11.52
C ALA A 179 15.43 -12.84 -12.41
N ASP A 180 15.16 -14.06 -12.88
CA ASP A 180 14.04 -14.38 -13.77
C ASP A 180 12.68 -14.18 -13.05
N ASP A 181 12.62 -14.32 -11.73
CA ASP A 181 11.41 -14.06 -10.93
C ASP A 181 11.03 -12.56 -10.90
N LEU A 182 11.99 -11.68 -11.22
CA LEU A 182 11.87 -10.23 -11.07
C LEU A 182 11.50 -9.51 -12.36
N GLU A 183 11.46 -10.19 -13.51
CA GLU A 183 11.25 -9.55 -14.83
C GLU A 183 9.95 -8.77 -14.94
N GLN A 184 8.90 -9.24 -14.27
CA GLN A 184 7.57 -8.62 -14.33
C GLN A 184 7.31 -7.62 -13.19
N TRP A 185 8.26 -7.48 -12.25
CA TRP A 185 8.10 -6.57 -11.13
C TRP A 185 8.37 -5.14 -11.56
N ILE A 186 7.51 -4.26 -11.09
CA ILE A 186 7.63 -2.82 -11.28
C ILE A 186 8.24 -2.24 -10.01
N PHE A 187 9.50 -1.83 -10.09
CA PHE A 187 10.23 -1.24 -8.96
C PHE A 187 9.86 0.23 -8.74
N LEU A 188 9.73 0.59 -7.47
CA LEU A 188 9.32 1.92 -7.03
C LEU A 188 10.44 2.58 -6.22
N PRO A 189 10.37 3.92 -6.04
CA PRO A 189 11.12 4.59 -5.00
C PRO A 189 10.88 3.95 -3.63
N ASP A 190 11.80 4.23 -2.70
CA ASP A 190 11.64 3.90 -1.29
C ASP A 190 11.50 2.40 -0.97
N GLY A 191 12.21 1.54 -1.73
CA GLY A 191 12.25 0.09 -1.50
C GLY A 191 10.98 -0.67 -1.88
N GLY A 192 10.01 -0.01 -2.53
CA GLY A 192 8.75 -0.62 -2.95
C GLY A 192 8.85 -1.35 -4.29
N ALA A 193 7.96 -2.31 -4.50
CA ALA A 193 7.65 -2.84 -5.83
C ALA A 193 6.27 -3.46 -5.87
N PHE A 194 5.77 -3.73 -7.08
CA PHE A 194 4.53 -4.47 -7.27
C PHE A 194 4.53 -5.32 -8.54
N LEU A 195 3.65 -6.31 -8.53
CA LEU A 195 3.31 -7.16 -9.67
C LEU A 195 1.79 -7.16 -9.80
N ALA A 196 1.28 -6.69 -10.94
CA ALA A 196 -0.16 -6.60 -11.18
C ALA A 196 -0.47 -6.65 -12.68
N PRO A 197 -1.66 -7.14 -13.08
CA PRO A 197 -2.05 -7.15 -14.48
C PRO A 197 -2.23 -5.71 -15.02
N LEU A 198 -1.62 -5.42 -16.17
CA LEU A 198 -1.86 -4.17 -16.91
C LEU A 198 -3.29 -4.09 -17.43
N GLN A 199 -3.87 -5.25 -17.78
CA GLN A 199 -5.25 -5.44 -18.20
C GLN A 199 -5.86 -6.58 -17.38
N ILE A 200 -6.93 -6.29 -16.63
CA ILE A 200 -7.67 -7.32 -15.89
C ILE A 200 -8.64 -8.03 -16.83
N ASP A 201 -8.53 -9.37 -16.90
CA ASP A 201 -9.61 -10.22 -17.37
C ASP A 201 -10.33 -10.82 -16.13
N PRO A 202 -11.53 -10.32 -15.79
CA PRO A 202 -12.27 -10.79 -14.62
C PRO A 202 -12.78 -12.24 -14.74
N ASN A 203 -12.66 -12.86 -15.91
CA ASN A 203 -13.01 -14.27 -16.12
C ASN A 203 -11.80 -15.22 -15.98
N GLN A 204 -10.64 -14.68 -15.60
CA GLN A 204 -9.43 -15.46 -15.34
C GLN A 204 -8.95 -15.23 -13.91
N THR A 205 -8.28 -16.22 -13.34
CA THR A 205 -7.61 -16.03 -12.06
C THR A 205 -6.44 -15.06 -12.21
N PHE A 206 -6.32 -14.10 -11.31
CA PHE A 206 -5.17 -13.21 -11.25
C PHE A 206 -4.81 -12.84 -9.82
N ARG A 207 -3.66 -12.20 -9.65
CA ARG A 207 -3.21 -11.66 -8.37
C ARG A 207 -2.67 -10.25 -8.52
N ILE A 208 -2.76 -9.50 -7.44
CA ILE A 208 -2.13 -8.19 -7.28
C ILE A 208 -1.21 -8.33 -6.07
N GLU A 209 0.06 -8.04 -6.26
CA GLU A 209 1.09 -8.26 -5.25
C GLU A 209 1.90 -6.98 -5.08
N ALA A 210 2.18 -6.62 -3.83
CA ALA A 210 3.04 -5.52 -3.48
C ALA A 210 4.08 -5.99 -2.46
N LEU A 211 5.26 -5.39 -2.51
CA LEU A 211 6.31 -5.62 -1.52
C LEU A 211 6.96 -4.32 -1.08
N TRP A 212 7.63 -4.38 0.06
CA TRP A 212 8.45 -3.30 0.57
C TRP A 212 9.69 -3.83 1.31
N VAL A 213 10.86 -3.44 0.81
CA VAL A 213 12.16 -3.64 1.46
C VAL A 213 12.47 -2.42 2.32
N SER A 214 12.07 -2.46 3.58
CA SER A 214 12.26 -1.33 4.51
C SER A 214 13.64 -1.30 5.18
N SER A 215 14.42 -2.38 5.04
CA SER A 215 15.84 -2.43 5.37
C SER A 215 16.52 -3.53 4.54
N PRO A 216 17.87 -3.57 4.46
CA PRO A 216 18.57 -4.62 3.72
C PRO A 216 18.24 -6.06 4.15
N THR A 217 17.65 -6.25 5.33
CA THR A 217 17.34 -7.55 5.94
C THR A 217 15.85 -7.75 6.22
N ARG A 218 14.98 -6.83 5.78
CA ARG A 218 13.53 -6.89 6.03
C ARG A 218 12.73 -6.62 4.76
N LEU A 219 12.01 -7.63 4.31
CA LEU A 219 11.08 -7.60 3.20
C LEU A 219 9.68 -7.92 3.71
N GLU A 220 8.70 -7.14 3.30
CA GLU A 220 7.30 -7.43 3.61
C GLU A 220 6.50 -7.49 2.32
N ARG A 221 5.57 -8.44 2.24
CA ARG A 221 4.83 -8.75 1.02
C ARG A 221 3.36 -8.96 1.33
N ILE A 222 2.49 -8.41 0.49
CA ILE A 222 1.04 -8.63 0.55
C ILE A 222 0.55 -9.03 -0.84
N THR A 223 -0.30 -10.06 -0.89
CA THR A 223 -0.87 -10.59 -2.14
C THR A 223 -2.39 -10.67 -2.03
N ARG A 224 -3.11 -10.05 -2.95
CA ARG A 224 -4.55 -10.27 -3.17
C ARG A 224 -4.73 -11.23 -4.34
N ARG A 225 -5.53 -12.29 -4.18
CA ARG A 225 -5.86 -13.23 -5.27
C ARG A 225 -7.34 -13.17 -5.61
N TYR A 226 -7.62 -13.19 -6.89
CA TYR A 226 -8.96 -13.17 -7.44
C TYR A 226 -9.21 -14.45 -8.23
N GLY A 227 -10.40 -15.02 -8.06
CA GLY A 227 -10.86 -16.18 -8.81
C GLY A 227 -11.22 -15.83 -10.25
N ASP A 228 -11.53 -16.85 -11.03
CA ASP A 228 -12.04 -16.76 -12.41
C ASP A 228 -13.46 -16.16 -12.51
N ASN A 229 -14.07 -15.81 -11.38
CA ASN A 229 -15.32 -15.09 -11.30
C ASN A 229 -15.15 -13.64 -10.81
N GLY A 230 -13.90 -13.16 -10.70
CA GLY A 230 -13.57 -11.82 -10.22
C GLY A 230 -13.76 -11.59 -8.72
N ALA A 231 -14.16 -12.61 -7.95
CA ALA A 231 -14.24 -12.51 -6.49
C ALA A 231 -12.86 -12.67 -5.84
N LEU A 232 -12.60 -11.89 -4.79
CA LEU A 232 -11.41 -12.04 -3.95
C LEU A 232 -11.47 -13.41 -3.24
N THR A 233 -10.44 -14.23 -3.43
CA THR A 233 -10.34 -15.56 -2.83
C THR A 233 -9.46 -15.57 -1.59
N SER A 234 -8.39 -14.79 -1.56
CA SER A 234 -7.47 -14.71 -0.42
C SER A 234 -6.70 -13.39 -0.39
N VAL A 235 -6.27 -13.01 0.81
CA VAL A 235 -5.25 -11.99 1.04
C VAL A 235 -4.19 -12.60 1.94
N ASP A 236 -2.97 -12.71 1.43
CA ASP A 236 -1.83 -13.22 2.17
C ASP A 236 -0.87 -12.09 2.53
N HIS A 237 -0.20 -12.26 3.67
CA HIS A 237 0.85 -11.38 4.14
C HIS A 237 2.03 -12.19 4.64
N GLN A 238 3.23 -11.75 4.29
CA GLN A 238 4.47 -12.37 4.72
C GLN A 238 5.48 -11.30 5.15
N LEU A 239 6.04 -11.48 6.35
CA LEU A 239 7.25 -10.80 6.77
C LEU A 239 8.44 -11.76 6.57
N LEU A 240 9.40 -11.30 5.78
CA LEU A 240 10.57 -12.03 5.32
C LEU A 240 11.85 -11.35 5.82
N ILE A 241 12.80 -12.16 6.29
CA ILE A 241 14.08 -11.71 6.84
C ILE A 241 15.25 -12.47 6.21
N ARG A 242 16.42 -11.83 6.14
CA ARG A 242 17.68 -12.51 5.80
C ARG A 242 18.77 -12.20 6.80
#